data_AF-G4MFD3-F1
#
_entry.id   AF-G4MFD3-F1
#
_cell.length_a   1.000
_cell.length_b   1.000
_cell.length_c   1.000
_cell.angle_alpha   90.00
_cell.angle_beta   90.00
_cell.angle_gamma   90.00
#
_symmetry.space_group_name_H-M   'P 1'
#
loop_
_entity.id
_entity.type
_entity.pdbx_description
1 polymer ?
#
loop_
_entity_poly.entity_id
_entity_poly.type
_entity_poly.pdbx_seq_one_letter_code
_entity_poly.pdbx_strand_id
1 'polypeptide(L)'
;MNSVVKDLIMPVVGLATGGLDFSNLFLRLGHIPPTFKGNPDSYKDLQTAGVAVFGYGAFITAVINFVILAFIIFLMVKFINNLRKPAEAAPPATPEDVLLLREIRDSLKNSPRV
;
A
#
# COMPACT_ATOMS: atom_id res chain seq x y z
N MET A 1 -13.65 -4.70 9.70
CA MET A 1 -12.68 -4.79 8.57
C MET A 1 -13.27 -4.28 7.26
N ASN A 2 -14.48 -4.73 6.82
CA ASN A 2 -15.06 -4.35 5.52
C ASN A 2 -15.34 -2.84 5.30
N SER A 3 -15.61 -2.07 6.36
CA SER A 3 -15.98 -0.64 6.23
C SER A 3 -14.80 0.25 5.83
N VAL A 4 -13.58 0.02 6.35
CA VAL A 4 -12.42 0.85 5.98
C VAL A 4 -12.09 0.72 4.49
N VAL A 5 -12.18 -0.49 3.94
CA VAL A 5 -11.97 -0.72 2.50
C VAL A 5 -13.08 -0.07 1.68
N LYS A 6 -14.33 -0.23 2.11
CA LYS A 6 -15.47 0.31 1.37
C LYS A 6 -15.53 1.84 1.40
N ASP A 7 -15.28 2.44 2.56
CA ASP A 7 -15.57 3.85 2.80
C ASP A 7 -14.35 4.75 2.56
N LEU A 8 -13.12 4.21 2.66
CA LEU A 8 -11.89 4.98 2.41
C LEU A 8 -11.19 4.56 1.12
N ILE A 9 -11.13 3.24 0.83
CA ILE A 9 -10.37 2.75 -0.32
C ILE A 9 -11.16 2.86 -1.63
N MET A 10 -12.43 2.46 -1.66
CA MET A 10 -13.21 2.53 -2.93
C MET A 10 -13.36 3.94 -3.50
N PRO A 11 -13.56 5.03 -2.71
CA PRO A 11 -13.58 6.38 -3.27
C PRO A 11 -12.24 6.80 -3.87
N VAL A 12 -11.13 6.49 -3.19
CA VAL A 12 -9.77 6.83 -3.65
C VAL A 12 -9.40 6.01 -4.89
N VAL A 13 -9.71 4.72 -4.89
CA VAL A 13 -9.54 3.84 -6.04
C VAL A 13 -10.40 4.32 -7.20
N GLY A 14 -11.68 4.62 -6.96
CA GLY A 14 -12.59 5.13 -7.99
C GLY A 14 -12.10 6.44 -8.61
N LEU A 15 -11.50 7.32 -7.82
CA LEU A 15 -10.86 8.54 -8.33
C LEU A 15 -9.61 8.24 -9.16
N ALA A 16 -8.78 7.28 -8.74
CA ALA A 16 -7.56 6.88 -9.44
C ALA A 16 -7.83 6.08 -10.73
N THR A 17 -8.90 5.28 -10.76
CA THR A 17 -9.31 4.47 -11.92
C THR A 17 -10.32 5.19 -12.83
N GLY A 18 -10.72 6.42 -12.50
CA GLY A 18 -11.64 7.23 -13.32
C GLY A 18 -13.10 6.75 -13.29
N GLY A 19 -13.52 6.08 -12.22
CA GLY A 19 -14.87 5.55 -12.05
C GLY A 19 -15.11 4.21 -12.73
N LEU A 20 -14.05 3.48 -13.09
CA LEU A 20 -14.17 2.10 -13.59
C LEU A 20 -14.75 1.19 -12.50
N ASP A 21 -16.04 0.88 -12.62
CA ASP A 21 -16.75 -0.08 -11.78
C ASP A 21 -16.98 -1.39 -12.54
N PHE A 22 -16.27 -2.45 -12.13
CA PHE A 22 -16.42 -3.79 -12.70
C PHE A 22 -17.50 -4.62 -11.98
N SER A 23 -18.26 -4.04 -11.04
CA SER A 23 -19.30 -4.74 -10.26
C SER A 23 -20.37 -5.42 -11.14
N ASN A 24 -20.66 -4.87 -12.31
CA ASN A 24 -21.63 -5.43 -13.26
C ASN A 24 -21.02 -6.39 -14.30
N LEU A 25 -19.75 -6.77 -14.17
CA LEU A 25 -19.17 -7.83 -14.99
C LEU A 25 -19.45 -9.19 -14.36
N PHE A 26 -20.45 -9.88 -14.90
CA PHE A 26 -20.83 -11.21 -14.42
C PHE A 26 -21.32 -12.09 -15.56
N LEU A 27 -21.16 -13.39 -15.38
CA LEU A 27 -21.72 -14.40 -16.25
C LEU A 27 -22.96 -14.98 -15.56
N ARG A 28 -24.10 -14.91 -16.23
CA ARG A 28 -25.35 -15.54 -15.77
C ARG A 28 -25.28 -17.03 -16.10
N LEU A 29 -25.40 -17.86 -15.06
CA LEU A 29 -25.38 -19.32 -15.19
C LEU A 29 -26.76 -19.92 -14.89
N GLY A 30 -27.58 -19.22 -14.12
CA GLY A 30 -28.93 -19.63 -13.75
C GLY A 30 -30.03 -19.04 -14.63
N HIS A 31 -31.19 -19.69 -14.59
CA HIS A 31 -32.44 -19.19 -15.17
C HIS A 31 -33.04 -18.09 -14.30
N ILE A 32 -33.49 -17.00 -14.94
CA ILE A 32 -34.17 -15.88 -14.29
C ILE A 32 -35.64 -16.29 -14.05
N PRO A 33 -36.13 -16.31 -12.80
CA PRO A 33 -37.52 -16.64 -12.53
C PRO A 33 -38.48 -15.69 -13.27
N PRO A 34 -39.61 -16.17 -13.82
CA PRO A 34 -40.61 -15.32 -14.48
C PRO A 34 -41.20 -14.24 -13.57
N THR A 35 -41.05 -14.40 -12.25
CA THR A 35 -41.54 -13.48 -11.21
C THR A 35 -40.55 -12.34 -10.91
N PHE A 36 -39.37 -12.33 -11.55
CA PHE A 36 -38.34 -11.32 -11.29
C PHE A 36 -38.73 -9.95 -11.86
N LYS A 37 -38.74 -8.93 -11.00
CA LYS A 37 -39.08 -7.52 -11.34
C LYS A 37 -37.86 -6.58 -11.28
N GLY A 38 -36.64 -7.11 -11.21
CA GLY A 38 -35.42 -6.33 -11.15
C GLY A 38 -34.77 -6.14 -12.52
N ASN A 39 -33.61 -5.47 -12.54
CA ASN A 39 -32.82 -5.35 -13.76
C ASN A 39 -32.10 -6.68 -14.04
N PRO A 40 -32.37 -7.38 -15.16
CA PRO A 40 -31.67 -8.62 -15.50
C PRO A 40 -30.18 -8.40 -15.79
N ASP A 41 -29.73 -7.17 -15.97
CA ASP A 41 -28.32 -6.83 -16.23
C ASP A 41 -27.58 -6.33 -14.97
N SER A 42 -28.22 -6.39 -13.79
CA SER A 42 -27.61 -6.05 -12.51
C SER A 42 -27.18 -7.31 -11.75
N TYR A 43 -25.89 -7.42 -11.43
CA TYR A 43 -25.35 -8.55 -10.67
C TYR A 43 -26.08 -8.70 -9.32
N LYS A 44 -26.27 -7.57 -8.65
CA LYS A 44 -26.83 -7.50 -7.31
C LYS A 44 -28.31 -7.91 -7.30
N ASP A 45 -29.07 -7.53 -8.32
CA ASP A 45 -30.50 -7.86 -8.39
C ASP A 45 -30.72 -9.34 -8.74
N LEU A 46 -29.86 -9.91 -9.58
CA LEU A 46 -29.89 -11.35 -9.86
C LEU A 46 -29.45 -12.19 -8.66
N GLN A 47 -28.46 -11.71 -7.91
CA GLN A 47 -27.98 -12.38 -6.70
C GLN A 47 -29.05 -12.39 -5.61
N THR A 48 -29.81 -11.29 -5.43
CA THR A 48 -30.93 -11.24 -4.46
C THR A 48 -32.13 -12.07 -4.89
N ALA A 49 -32.31 -12.29 -6.19
CA ALA A 49 -33.33 -13.19 -6.73
C ALA A 49 -32.96 -14.68 -6.63
N GLY A 50 -31.79 -15.01 -6.07
CA GLY A 50 -31.32 -16.39 -5.95
C GLY A 50 -30.87 -17.01 -7.27
N VAL A 51 -30.66 -16.20 -8.31
CA VAL A 51 -30.13 -16.67 -9.59
C VAL A 51 -28.64 -16.97 -9.42
N ALA A 52 -28.19 -18.11 -9.94
CA ALA A 52 -26.77 -18.42 -9.97
C ALA A 52 -26.04 -17.46 -10.93
N VAL A 53 -25.24 -16.57 -10.38
CA VAL A 53 -24.45 -15.57 -11.12
C VAL A 53 -22.98 -15.70 -10.75
N PHE A 54 -22.09 -15.75 -11.74
CA PHE A 54 -20.65 -15.74 -11.53
C PHE A 54 -20.08 -14.34 -11.78
N GLY A 55 -19.88 -13.59 -10.70
CA GLY A 55 -19.35 -12.22 -10.73
C GLY A 55 -17.82 -12.19 -10.82
N TYR A 56 -17.25 -12.41 -12.01
CA TYR A 56 -15.79 -12.26 -12.21
C TYR A 56 -15.33 -10.81 -12.10
N GLY A 57 -16.23 -9.85 -12.30
CA GLY A 57 -16.02 -8.44 -12.05
C GLY A 57 -15.62 -8.13 -10.61
N ALA A 58 -16.28 -8.74 -9.64
CA ALA A 58 -15.93 -8.59 -8.22
C ALA A 58 -14.52 -9.10 -7.91
N PHE A 59 -14.10 -10.19 -8.57
CA PHE A 59 -12.74 -10.71 -8.44
C PHE A 59 -11.70 -9.77 -9.05
N ILE A 60 -11.94 -9.26 -10.26
CA ILE A 60 -11.06 -8.28 -10.92
C ILE A 60 -10.94 -7.01 -10.06
N THR A 61 -12.07 -6.50 -9.56
CA THR A 61 -12.08 -5.36 -8.63
C THR A 61 -11.24 -5.65 -7.39
N ALA A 62 -11.35 -6.84 -6.78
CA ALA A 62 -10.56 -7.21 -5.62
C ALA A 62 -9.05 -7.28 -5.93
N VAL A 63 -8.67 -7.82 -7.09
CA VAL A 63 -7.27 -7.87 -7.56
C VAL A 63 -6.72 -6.46 -7.78
N ILE A 64 -7.46 -5.60 -8.48
CA ILE A 64 -7.07 -4.20 -8.73
C ILE A 64 -6.93 -3.45 -7.40
N ASN A 65 -7.89 -3.60 -6.48
CA ASN A 65 -7.83 -2.99 -5.16
C ASN A 65 -6.58 -3.44 -4.38
N PHE A 66 -6.24 -4.72 -4.45
CA PHE A 66 -5.04 -5.24 -3.80
C PHE A 66 -3.75 -4.64 -4.39
N VAL A 67 -3.67 -4.54 -5.72
CA VAL A 67 -2.53 -3.91 -6.41
C VAL A 67 -2.42 -2.43 -6.07
N ILE A 68 -3.53 -1.68 -6.05
CA ILE A 68 -3.52 -0.26 -5.69
C ILE A 68 -3.12 -0.08 -4.22
N LEU A 69 -3.65 -0.89 -3.31
CA LEU A 69 -3.26 -0.84 -1.90
C LEU A 69 -1.77 -1.12 -1.72
N ALA A 70 -1.24 -2.15 -2.38
CA ALA A 70 0.18 -2.46 -2.37
C ALA A 70 1.02 -1.29 -2.94
N PHE A 71 0.55 -0.65 -4.01
CA PHE A 71 1.20 0.51 -4.61
C PHE A 71 1.20 1.74 -3.69
N ILE A 72 0.08 2.02 -3.02
CA ILE A 72 -0.02 3.13 -2.04
C ILE A 72 0.90 2.87 -0.85
N ILE A 73 0.92 1.65 -0.29
CA ILE A 73 1.80 1.29 0.82
C ILE A 73 3.27 1.40 0.38
N PHE A 74 3.60 0.94 -0.83
CA PHE A 74 4.93 1.08 -1.40
C PHE A 74 5.36 2.56 -1.52
N LEU A 75 4.48 3.42 -2.05
CA LEU A 75 4.73 4.86 -2.13
C LEU A 75 4.90 5.49 -0.75
N MET A 76 4.08 5.11 0.22
CA MET A 76 4.16 5.62 1.59
C MET A 76 5.50 5.23 2.24
N VAL A 77 5.92 3.96 2.11
CA VAL A 77 7.22 3.49 2.59
C VAL A 77 8.36 4.22 1.87
N LYS A 78 8.30 4.35 0.54
CA LYS A 78 9.30 5.08 -0.24
C LYS A 78 9.37 6.55 0.15
N PHE A 79 8.24 7.20 0.39
CA PHE A 79 8.17 8.59 0.81
C PHE A 79 8.74 8.78 2.21
N ILE A 80 8.39 7.92 3.16
CA ILE A 80 8.98 7.92 4.50
C ILE A 80 10.48 7.65 4.44
N ASN A 81 10.94 6.70 3.61
CA ASN A 81 12.37 6.41 3.46
C ASN A 81 13.12 7.53 2.73
N ASN A 82 12.46 8.27 1.84
CA ASN A 82 13.02 9.43 1.16
C ASN A 82 13.05 10.68 2.04
N LEU A 83 12.08 10.86 2.95
CA LEU A 83 12.12 11.91 3.97
C LEU A 83 13.09 11.58 5.11
N ARG A 84 13.23 10.30 5.43
CA ARG A 84 14.41 9.76 6.12
C ARG A 84 15.60 9.73 5.16
N LYS A 85 15.92 10.86 4.51
CA LYS A 85 17.32 11.11 4.17
C LYS A 85 18.07 10.84 5.48
N PRO A 86 19.05 9.93 5.52
CA PRO A 86 19.95 9.89 6.66
C PRO A 86 20.42 11.34 6.78
N ALA A 87 20.00 12.02 7.85
CA ALA A 87 20.68 13.23 8.25
C ALA A 87 22.14 12.83 8.20
N GLU A 88 22.90 13.49 7.32
CA GLU A 88 24.34 13.31 7.14
C GLU A 88 24.85 12.89 8.49
N ALA A 89 25.12 11.59 8.66
CA ALA A 89 25.41 11.06 9.97
C ALA A 89 26.68 11.78 10.32
N ALA A 90 26.55 12.84 11.14
CA ALA A 90 27.63 13.75 11.43
C ALA A 90 28.77 12.82 11.80
N PRO A 91 29.90 12.87 11.06
CA PRO A 91 30.91 11.83 11.11
C PRO A 91 31.11 11.48 12.57
N PRO A 92 30.89 10.20 12.96
CA PRO A 92 30.70 9.80 14.34
C PRO A 92 31.75 10.52 15.16
N ALA A 93 31.30 11.31 16.15
CA ALA A 93 32.19 12.10 16.99
C ALA A 93 33.37 11.21 17.34
N THR A 94 34.57 11.64 16.92
CA THR A 94 35.77 10.80 17.02
C THR A 94 35.82 10.20 18.41
N PRO A 95 35.84 8.86 18.56
CA PRO A 95 35.78 8.23 19.87
C PRO A 95 36.80 8.86 20.80
N GLU A 96 36.44 9.06 22.08
CA GLU A 96 37.33 9.69 23.06
C GLU A 96 38.69 8.99 23.10
N ASP A 97 38.72 7.67 22.92
CA ASP A 97 39.95 6.88 22.79
C ASP A 97 40.87 7.37 21.67
N VAL A 98 40.32 7.77 20.51
CA VAL A 98 41.09 8.29 19.38
C VAL A 98 41.63 9.68 19.67
N LEU A 99 40.92 10.49 20.46
CA LEU A 99 41.39 11.79 20.94
C LEU A 99 42.52 11.62 21.97
N LEU A 100 42.32 10.76 22.96
CA LEU A 100 43.31 10.43 23.98
C LEU A 100 44.58 9.84 23.36
N LEU A 101 44.45 8.94 22.39
CA LEU A 101 45.60 8.39 21.65
C LEU A 101 46.34 9.47 20.84
N ARG A 102 45.64 10.49 20.34
CA ARG A 102 46.25 11.65 19.68
C ARG A 102 47.03 12.51 20.66
N GLU A 103 46.44 12.82 21.81
CA GLU A 103 47.09 13.60 22.87
C GLU A 103 48.31 12.88 23.46
N ILE A 104 48.22 11.56 23.67
CA ILE A 104 49.35 10.73 24.12
C ILE A 104 50.47 10.73 23.08
N ARG A 105 50.15 10.56 21.79
CA ARG A 105 51.15 10.61 20.71
C ARG A 105 51.86 11.97 20.67
N ASP A 106 51.11 13.06 20.80
CA ASP A 106 51.66 14.41 20.73
C ASP A 106 52.50 14.71 21.99
N SER A 107 52.11 14.20 23.16
CA SER A 107 52.88 14.25 24.40
C SER A 107 54.20 13.45 24.31
N LEU A 108 54.17 12.27 23.70
CA LEU A 108 55.38 11.45 23.46
C LEU A 108 56.32 12.06 22.44
N LYS A 109 55.80 12.75 21.43
CA LYS A 109 56.61 13.45 20.42
C LYS A 109 57.31 14.67 21.02
N ASN A 110 56.66 15.35 21.98
CA ASN A 110 57.20 16.52 22.66
C ASN A 110 58.03 16.18 23.90
N SER A 111 58.02 14.93 24.36
CA SER A 111 58.91 14.48 25.44
C SER A 111 60.34 14.33 24.89
N PRO A 112 61.32 15.12 25.37
CA PRO A 112 62.71 14.94 24.99
C PRO A 112 63.15 13.56 25.50
N ARG A 113 63.62 12.69 24.59
CA ARG A 113 64.23 11.41 24.99
C ARG A 113 65.42 11.71 25.90
N VAL A 114 65.29 11.35 27.17
CA VAL A 114 66.39 11.35 28.15
C VAL A 114 67.26 10.12 27.90
#